data_AF-A0A1Y1RU39-F1
#
_entry.id   AF-A0A1Y1RU39-F1
#
_cell.length_a   1.000
_cell.length_b   1.000
_cell.length_c   1.000
_cell.angle_alpha   90.00
_cell.angle_beta   90.00
_cell.angle_gamma   90.00
#
_symmetry.space_group_name_H-M   'P 1'
#
loop_
_entity.id
_entity.type
_entity.pdbx_description
1 polymer ?
#
loop_
_entity_poly.entity_id
_entity_poly.type
_entity_poly.pdbx_seq_one_letter_code
_entity_poly.pdbx_strand_id
1 'polypeptide(L)'
;MVFESLPPEIQRHLEALVRLLPDQKENSLELLARVWEEKDSLFQEQAEALGMFLERKVVPGEGNGILALTSSGSILSIGPGTEERLLEYASIKTRTDVPDIFTETISVYPQSIVVGESVSFPEGRLNKTSPIYRIAVCSSDTPREEQEKRIREATIYLTNGFMKLNRSLHLDPSSVPDQFTMKSMVRYVAKKNAVTAAECKSIVDDFLYLIETGLCLGEKVPLGRIGRFSIKQQDARKARIVKHPGTGREVTVEAKPAVVVPRISFSSYLKERLSELPLPNSTIER
;
A
#
# COMPACT_ATOMS: atom_id res chain seq x y z
N MET A 1 8.01 1.94 -28.87
CA MET A 1 7.25 2.63 -27.81
C MET A 1 7.07 1.68 -26.64
N VAL A 2 6.78 2.13 -25.41
CA VAL A 2 6.68 1.24 -24.23
C VAL A 2 5.61 0.17 -24.44
N PHE A 3 4.48 0.54 -25.05
CA PHE A 3 3.42 -0.41 -25.34
C PHE A 3 3.86 -1.61 -26.18
N GLU A 4 4.69 -1.38 -27.21
CA GLU A 4 5.13 -2.42 -28.16
C GLU A 4 6.13 -3.40 -27.55
N SER A 5 6.85 -2.99 -26.49
CA SER A 5 7.78 -3.87 -25.77
C SER A 5 7.09 -4.74 -24.72
N LEU A 6 5.83 -4.48 -24.39
CA LEU A 6 5.08 -5.29 -23.44
C LEU A 6 4.67 -6.65 -24.04
N PRO A 7 4.55 -7.71 -23.23
CA PRO A 7 4.04 -8.99 -23.70
C PRO A 7 2.63 -8.90 -24.33
N PRO A 8 2.30 -9.76 -25.31
CA PRO A 8 1.03 -9.69 -26.05
C PRO A 8 -0.23 -9.77 -25.18
N GLU A 9 -0.16 -10.42 -24.03
CA GLU A 9 -1.29 -10.51 -23.08
C GLU A 9 -1.59 -9.18 -22.40
N ILE A 10 -0.53 -8.44 -22.05
CA ILE A 10 -0.64 -7.11 -21.45
C ILE A 10 -1.10 -6.12 -22.51
N GLN A 11 -0.53 -6.17 -23.71
CA GLN A 11 -0.99 -5.34 -24.84
C GLN A 11 -2.51 -5.47 -25.05
N ARG A 12 -3.02 -6.71 -25.18
CA ARG A 12 -4.46 -6.99 -25.32
C ARG A 12 -5.29 -6.47 -24.14
N HIS A 13 -4.77 -6.59 -22.92
CA HIS A 13 -5.45 -6.06 -21.74
C HIS A 13 -5.55 -4.53 -21.77
N LEU A 14 -4.45 -3.85 -22.09
CA LEU A 14 -4.41 -2.38 -22.17
C LEU A 14 -5.30 -1.85 -23.30
N GLU A 15 -5.32 -2.51 -24.46
CA GLU A 15 -6.27 -2.21 -25.54
C GLU A 15 -7.72 -2.33 -25.10
N ALA A 16 -8.07 -3.38 -24.37
CA ALA A 16 -9.40 -3.57 -23.82
C ALA A 16 -9.75 -2.46 -22.81
N LEU A 17 -8.79 -2.04 -21.97
CA LEU A 17 -9.00 -0.95 -21.02
C LEU A 17 -9.22 0.40 -21.70
N VAL A 18 -8.47 0.72 -22.76
CA VAL A 18 -8.65 1.99 -23.50
C VAL A 18 -10.05 2.11 -24.08
N ARG A 19 -10.62 1.00 -24.57
CA ARG A 19 -11.99 0.99 -25.10
C ARG A 19 -13.04 1.35 -24.04
N LEU A 20 -12.73 1.13 -22.76
CA LEU A 20 -13.61 1.46 -21.62
C LEU A 20 -13.40 2.88 -21.08
N LEU A 21 -12.39 3.61 -21.56
CA LEU A 21 -12.16 4.99 -21.17
C LEU A 21 -13.09 5.93 -21.96
N PRO A 22 -13.83 6.82 -21.28
CA PRO A 22 -14.75 7.75 -21.93
C PRO A 22 -14.03 8.80 -22.82
N ASP A 23 -12.77 9.12 -22.49
CA ASP A 23 -11.95 10.11 -23.22
C ASP A 23 -10.71 9.42 -23.82
N GLN A 24 -10.87 8.81 -24.98
CA GLN A 24 -9.75 8.25 -25.72
C GLN A 24 -8.90 9.39 -26.29
N LYS A 25 -7.67 9.53 -25.79
CA LYS A 25 -6.66 10.44 -26.34
C LYS A 25 -5.70 9.66 -27.22
N GLU A 26 -5.07 10.33 -28.19
CA GLU A 26 -4.08 9.72 -29.10
C GLU A 26 -2.98 8.93 -28.40
N ASN A 27 -2.67 9.25 -27.13
CA ASN A 27 -1.60 8.61 -26.34
C ASN A 27 -2.10 7.76 -25.15
N SER A 28 -3.38 7.44 -25.06
CA SER A 28 -3.94 6.70 -23.91
C SER A 28 -3.29 5.32 -23.71
N LEU A 29 -2.97 4.60 -24.80
CA LEU A 29 -2.30 3.30 -24.74
C LEU A 29 -0.88 3.39 -24.18
N GLU A 30 -0.10 4.36 -24.67
CA GLU A 30 1.28 4.55 -24.23
C GLU A 30 1.35 5.00 -22.77
N LEU A 31 0.41 5.85 -22.32
CA LEU A 31 0.33 6.25 -20.92
C LEU A 31 -0.01 5.05 -20.01
N LEU A 32 -0.97 4.22 -20.41
CA LEU A 32 -1.31 3.00 -19.68
C LEU A 32 -0.15 2.00 -19.64
N ALA A 33 0.60 1.89 -20.74
CA ALA A 33 1.78 1.03 -20.82
C ALA A 33 2.88 1.48 -19.85
N ARG A 34 3.14 2.78 -19.74
CA ARG A 34 4.08 3.35 -18.75
C ARG A 34 3.63 3.10 -17.32
N VAL A 35 2.35 3.35 -17.00
CA VAL A 35 1.81 3.05 -15.67
C VAL A 35 1.90 1.57 -15.33
N TRP A 36 1.72 0.69 -16.32
CA TRP A 36 1.91 -0.74 -16.14
C TRP A 36 3.39 -1.08 -15.86
N GLU A 37 4.36 -0.50 -16.57
CA GLU A 37 5.79 -0.68 -16.29
C GLU A 37 6.19 -0.17 -14.91
N GLU A 38 5.61 0.95 -14.47
CA GLU A 38 5.83 1.48 -13.12
C GLU A 38 5.29 0.52 -12.05
N LYS A 39 4.14 -0.13 -12.28
CA LYS A 39 3.63 -1.19 -11.39
C LYS A 39 4.58 -2.38 -11.33
N ASP A 40 5.12 -2.77 -12.47
CA ASP A 40 6.05 -3.88 -12.56
C ASP A 40 7.37 -3.58 -11.82
N SER A 41 7.88 -2.37 -11.98
CA SER A 41 9.06 -1.88 -11.27
C SER A 41 8.82 -1.86 -9.77
N LEU A 42 7.68 -1.30 -9.33
CA LEU A 42 7.30 -1.27 -7.91
C LEU A 42 7.16 -2.67 -7.30
N PHE A 43 6.64 -3.64 -8.06
CA PHE A 43 6.57 -5.04 -7.63
C PHE A 43 7.96 -5.62 -7.35
N GLN A 44 8.89 -5.42 -8.27
CA GLN A 44 10.25 -5.95 -8.17
C GLN A 44 11.01 -5.31 -7.01
N GLU A 45 10.98 -3.97 -6.92
CA GLU A 45 11.62 -3.22 -5.84
C GLU A 45 11.10 -3.67 -4.46
N GLN A 46 9.79 -3.84 -4.32
CA GLN A 46 9.21 -4.28 -3.05
C GLN A 46 9.53 -5.74 -2.73
N ALA A 47 9.58 -6.63 -3.73
CA ALA A 47 9.99 -8.02 -3.53
C ALA A 47 11.46 -8.11 -3.09
N GLU A 48 12.34 -7.36 -3.74
CA GLU A 48 13.76 -7.28 -3.39
C GLU A 48 13.99 -6.68 -2.00
N ALA A 49 13.32 -5.57 -1.67
CA ALA A 49 13.41 -4.93 -0.35
C ALA A 49 12.96 -5.85 0.81
N LEU A 50 12.12 -6.85 0.52
CA LEU A 50 11.69 -7.86 1.50
C LEU A 50 12.49 -9.16 1.43
N GLY A 51 13.54 -9.22 0.61
CA GLY A 51 14.38 -10.40 0.42
C GLY A 51 13.60 -11.60 -0.12
N MET A 52 12.66 -11.34 -1.05
CA MET A 52 11.93 -12.38 -1.78
C MET A 52 12.64 -12.69 -3.09
N PHE A 53 12.52 -13.93 -3.57
CA PHE A 53 13.14 -14.38 -4.82
C PHE A 53 12.13 -14.37 -5.95
N LEU A 54 12.55 -13.84 -7.11
CA LEU A 54 11.75 -13.88 -8.32
C LEU A 54 11.89 -15.25 -8.99
N GLU A 55 10.76 -15.94 -9.16
CA GLU A 55 10.72 -17.29 -9.71
C GLU A 55 9.81 -17.36 -10.94
N ARG A 56 10.10 -18.28 -11.86
CA ARG A 56 9.25 -18.51 -13.04
C ARG A 56 8.13 -19.51 -12.79
N LYS A 57 8.33 -20.39 -11.81
CA LYS A 57 7.39 -21.44 -11.42
C LYS A 57 7.53 -21.73 -9.94
N VAL A 58 6.41 -21.91 -9.27
CA VAL A 58 6.38 -22.24 -7.84
C VAL A 58 5.36 -23.34 -7.58
N VAL A 59 5.60 -24.14 -6.54
CA VAL A 59 4.69 -25.20 -6.10
C VAL A 59 4.09 -24.78 -4.77
N PRO A 60 2.83 -24.34 -4.71
CA PRO A 60 2.20 -23.92 -3.45
C PRO A 60 2.30 -24.97 -2.34
N GLY A 61 2.30 -26.27 -2.67
CA GLY A 61 2.47 -27.34 -1.69
C GLY A 61 3.76 -27.28 -0.84
N GLU A 62 4.80 -26.57 -1.30
CA GLU A 62 6.05 -26.38 -0.53
C GLU A 62 5.87 -25.43 0.67
N GLY A 63 4.77 -24.68 0.70
CA GLY A 63 4.35 -23.89 1.85
C GLY A 63 5.08 -22.58 2.08
N ASN A 64 5.97 -22.17 1.18
CA ASN A 64 6.55 -20.83 1.19
C ASN A 64 5.49 -19.76 0.85
N GLY A 65 5.62 -18.57 1.44
CA GLY A 65 4.78 -17.41 1.12
C GLY A 65 4.99 -16.96 -0.33
N ILE A 66 3.90 -16.75 -1.07
CA ILE A 66 3.91 -16.42 -2.50
C ILE A 66 3.23 -15.07 -2.72
N LEU A 67 3.81 -14.26 -3.58
CA LEU A 67 3.26 -13.02 -4.10
C LEU A 67 3.35 -13.04 -5.62
N ALA A 68 2.29 -12.68 -6.33
CA ALA A 68 2.27 -12.69 -7.78
C ALA A 68 1.56 -11.46 -8.35
N LEU A 69 2.09 -10.97 -9.46
CA LEU A 69 1.51 -9.91 -10.29
C LEU A 69 0.91 -10.57 -11.54
N THR A 70 -0.36 -10.28 -11.83
CA THR A 70 -1.01 -10.75 -13.06
C THR A 70 -0.78 -9.81 -14.23
N SER A 71 -0.92 -10.30 -15.46
CA SER A 71 -0.90 -9.49 -16.68
C SER A 71 -1.95 -8.37 -16.69
N SER A 72 -3.02 -8.51 -15.90
CA SER A 72 -4.06 -7.48 -15.72
C SER A 72 -3.72 -6.42 -14.67
N GLY A 73 -2.55 -6.48 -14.04
CA GLY A 73 -2.16 -5.55 -12.97
C GLY A 73 -2.86 -5.80 -11.63
N SER A 74 -3.29 -7.03 -11.36
CA SER A 74 -3.82 -7.47 -10.06
C SER A 74 -2.72 -8.12 -9.23
N ILE A 75 -2.89 -8.08 -7.90
CA ILE A 75 -1.99 -8.77 -6.96
C ILE A 75 -2.68 -10.01 -6.41
N LEU A 76 -1.97 -11.13 -6.42
CA LEU A 76 -2.33 -12.38 -5.77
C LEU A 76 -1.29 -12.64 -4.67
N SER A 77 -1.74 -13.00 -3.47
CA SER A 77 -0.83 -13.43 -2.41
C SER A 77 -1.36 -14.65 -1.69
N ILE A 78 -0.44 -15.56 -1.34
CA ILE A 78 -0.70 -16.78 -0.60
C ILE A 78 0.25 -16.80 0.60
N GLY A 79 -0.29 -16.73 1.82
CA GLY A 79 0.49 -16.80 3.06
C GLY A 79 1.24 -18.13 3.19
N PRO A 80 2.25 -18.27 4.06
CA PRO A 80 3.01 -19.51 4.23
C PRO A 80 2.23 -20.60 4.99
N GLY A 81 2.51 -21.87 4.70
CA GLY A 81 1.86 -23.02 5.33
C GLY A 81 1.59 -24.18 4.39
N THR A 82 1.25 -25.34 4.94
CA THR A 82 0.98 -26.57 4.16
C THR A 82 -0.45 -27.07 4.29
N GLU A 83 -1.16 -26.72 5.35
CA GLU A 83 -2.55 -27.14 5.59
C GLU A 83 -3.52 -26.07 5.10
N GLU A 84 -3.72 -25.02 5.92
CA GLU A 84 -4.54 -23.87 5.58
C GLU A 84 -3.66 -22.64 5.36
N ARG A 85 -3.98 -21.88 4.31
CA ARG A 85 -3.25 -20.67 3.95
C ARG A 85 -4.22 -19.56 3.60
N LEU A 86 -3.82 -18.35 3.94
CA LEU A 86 -4.54 -17.14 3.57
C LEU A 86 -4.26 -16.78 2.11
N LEU A 87 -5.28 -16.81 1.27
CA LEU A 87 -5.29 -16.28 -0.08
C LEU A 87 -5.88 -14.87 -0.04
N GLU A 88 -5.17 -13.90 -0.62
CA GLU A 88 -5.69 -12.56 -0.86
C GLU A 88 -5.50 -12.20 -2.33
N TYR A 89 -6.58 -11.76 -2.97
CA TYR A 89 -6.55 -11.25 -4.35
C TYR A 89 -7.10 -9.84 -4.38
N ALA A 90 -6.28 -8.92 -4.91
CA ALA A 90 -6.61 -7.51 -5.07
C ALA A 90 -6.69 -7.18 -6.56
N SER A 91 -7.92 -6.98 -7.05
CA SER A 91 -8.19 -6.44 -8.39
C SER A 91 -8.18 -4.92 -8.35
N ILE A 92 -7.22 -4.32 -9.07
CA ILE A 92 -6.91 -2.89 -8.96
C ILE A 92 -7.33 -2.19 -10.24
N LYS A 93 -8.62 -1.84 -10.28
CA LYS A 93 -9.23 -1.10 -11.38
C LYS A 93 -8.66 0.31 -11.48
N THR A 94 -8.79 0.92 -12.66
CA THR A 94 -8.22 2.24 -12.97
C THR A 94 -8.90 3.39 -12.22
N ARG A 95 -10.15 3.26 -11.75
CA ARG A 95 -10.99 4.36 -11.21
C ARG A 95 -11.57 4.12 -9.80
N THR A 96 -10.86 3.43 -8.91
CA THR A 96 -11.39 3.10 -7.58
C THR A 96 -10.50 3.60 -6.44
N ASP A 97 -11.11 4.20 -5.41
CA ASP A 97 -10.46 4.65 -4.17
C ASP A 97 -10.17 3.50 -3.19
N VAL A 98 -10.76 2.33 -3.44
CA VAL A 98 -10.51 1.08 -2.70
C VAL A 98 -10.50 -0.05 -3.73
N PRO A 99 -9.52 -0.97 -3.71
CA PRO A 99 -9.47 -2.04 -4.69
C PRO A 99 -10.53 -3.10 -4.38
N ASP A 100 -10.85 -3.93 -5.37
CA ASP A 100 -11.65 -5.14 -5.17
C ASP A 100 -10.78 -6.23 -4.57
N ILE A 101 -10.68 -6.17 -3.24
CA ILE A 101 -10.01 -7.16 -2.39
C ILE A 101 -11.04 -8.17 -1.90
N PHE A 102 -10.68 -9.44 -1.96
CA PHE A 102 -11.24 -10.45 -1.08
C PHE A 102 -10.10 -11.30 -0.51
N THR A 103 -10.42 -11.91 0.61
CA THR A 103 -9.52 -12.77 1.37
C THR A 103 -10.27 -14.05 1.68
N GLU A 104 -9.60 -15.19 1.55
CA GLU A 104 -10.16 -16.49 1.88
C GLU A 104 -9.08 -17.42 2.43
N THR A 105 -9.47 -18.29 3.36
CA THR A 105 -8.63 -19.40 3.78
C THR A 105 -8.87 -20.55 2.82
N ILE A 106 -7.81 -21.06 2.22
CA ILE A 106 -7.85 -22.20 1.30
C ILE A 106 -7.02 -23.35 1.89
N SER A 107 -7.44 -24.57 1.60
CA SER A 107 -6.73 -25.82 1.93
C SER A 107 -6.39 -26.64 0.68
N VAL A 108 -6.98 -26.30 -0.46
CA VAL A 108 -6.71 -26.89 -1.77
C VAL A 108 -6.03 -25.86 -2.65
N TYR A 109 -4.86 -26.22 -3.17
CA TYR A 109 -4.01 -25.32 -3.96
C TYR A 109 -3.82 -25.84 -5.39
N PRO A 110 -3.56 -24.95 -6.36
CA PRO A 110 -3.10 -25.37 -7.67
C PRO A 110 -1.77 -26.12 -7.54
N GLN A 111 -1.55 -27.14 -8.40
CA GLN A 111 -0.32 -27.95 -8.39
C GLN A 111 0.93 -27.10 -8.60
N SER A 112 0.84 -26.09 -9.47
CA SER A 112 1.89 -25.10 -9.66
C SER A 112 1.31 -23.79 -10.14
N ILE A 113 2.05 -22.71 -9.89
CA ILE A 113 1.80 -21.39 -10.44
C ILE A 113 2.98 -21.05 -11.35
N VAL A 114 2.70 -20.70 -12.61
CA VAL A 114 3.72 -20.53 -13.66
C VAL A 114 3.53 -19.18 -14.34
N VAL A 115 4.63 -18.45 -14.56
CA VAL A 115 4.62 -17.20 -15.34
C VAL A 115 4.17 -17.49 -16.77
N GLY A 116 3.20 -16.70 -17.26
CA GLY A 116 2.54 -16.83 -18.55
C GLY A 116 1.25 -17.65 -18.52
N GLU A 117 0.91 -18.27 -17.39
CA GLU A 117 -0.28 -19.11 -17.27
C GLU A 117 -1.29 -18.53 -16.29
N SER A 118 -2.58 -18.77 -16.54
CA SER A 118 -3.64 -18.43 -15.59
C SER A 118 -3.69 -19.47 -14.48
N VAL A 119 -3.95 -19.03 -13.25
CA VAL A 119 -4.13 -19.92 -12.12
C VAL A 119 -5.62 -20.14 -11.92
N SER A 120 -6.03 -21.42 -11.84
CA SER A 120 -7.37 -21.80 -11.43
C SER A 120 -7.31 -22.31 -10.00
N PHE A 121 -8.18 -21.80 -9.13
CA PHE A 121 -8.33 -22.35 -7.79
C PHE A 121 -9.51 -23.32 -7.80
N PRO A 122 -9.32 -24.57 -7.34
CA PRO A 122 -10.37 -25.58 -7.35
C PRO A 122 -11.56 -25.21 -6.47
N GLU A 123 -11.29 -24.45 -5.40
CA GLU A 123 -12.25 -24.01 -4.41
C GLU A 123 -12.03 -22.52 -4.09
N GLY A 124 -13.08 -21.86 -3.62
CA GLY A 124 -13.04 -20.45 -3.22
C GLY A 124 -13.77 -19.51 -4.18
N ARG A 125 -13.68 -18.21 -3.87
CA ARG A 125 -14.27 -17.13 -4.67
C ARG A 125 -13.47 -16.85 -5.94
N LEU A 126 -12.19 -17.22 -5.96
CA LEU A 126 -11.29 -17.00 -7.09
C LEU A 126 -11.29 -18.17 -8.07
N ASN A 127 -12.24 -18.26 -8.98
CA ASN A 127 -12.25 -19.36 -9.95
C ASN A 127 -10.98 -19.39 -10.84
N LYS A 128 -10.61 -18.23 -11.40
CA LYS A 128 -9.48 -18.12 -12.33
C LYS A 128 -8.88 -16.72 -12.35
N THR A 129 -7.57 -16.62 -12.39
CA THR A 129 -6.84 -15.35 -12.56
C THR A 129 -6.61 -15.04 -14.04
N SER A 130 -6.26 -13.79 -14.36
CA SER A 130 -5.48 -13.52 -15.57
C SER A 130 -4.11 -14.21 -15.50
N PRO A 131 -3.42 -14.40 -16.64
CA PRO A 131 -2.08 -14.98 -16.63
C PRO A 131 -1.14 -14.30 -15.65
N ILE A 132 -0.28 -15.09 -15.00
CA ILE A 132 0.73 -14.58 -14.07
C ILE A 132 1.85 -13.94 -14.86
N TYR A 133 2.19 -12.71 -14.53
CA TYR A 133 3.31 -12.00 -15.15
C TYR A 133 4.60 -12.13 -14.34
N ARG A 134 4.54 -12.01 -13.01
CA ARG A 134 5.68 -12.23 -12.11
C ARG A 134 5.27 -12.97 -10.85
N ILE A 135 6.24 -13.70 -10.29
CA ILE A 135 6.10 -14.41 -9.01
C ILE A 135 7.30 -14.06 -8.15
N ALA A 136 7.04 -13.70 -6.89
CA ALA A 136 8.01 -13.56 -5.83
C ALA A 136 7.69 -14.55 -4.70
N VAL A 137 8.71 -15.20 -4.14
CA VAL A 137 8.55 -16.22 -3.10
C VAL A 137 9.46 -15.92 -1.92
N CYS A 138 8.97 -16.17 -0.71
CA CYS A 138 9.80 -16.12 0.48
C CYS A 138 10.79 -17.31 0.52
N SER A 139 11.98 -17.10 1.07
CA SER A 139 12.91 -18.19 1.35
C SER A 139 12.30 -19.24 2.29
N SER A 140 12.55 -20.52 2.03
CA SER A 140 12.25 -21.62 2.97
C SER A 140 12.97 -21.46 4.31
N ASP A 141 14.10 -20.76 4.33
CA ASP A 141 14.87 -20.52 5.55
C ASP A 141 14.29 -19.38 6.39
N THR A 142 13.33 -18.62 5.86
CA THR A 142 12.66 -17.55 6.60
C THR A 142 11.58 -18.15 7.52
N PRO A 143 11.57 -17.84 8.82
CA PRO A 143 10.53 -18.31 9.72
C PRO A 143 9.12 -17.93 9.25
N ARG A 144 8.14 -18.82 9.48
CA ARG A 144 6.76 -18.66 9.02
C ARG A 144 6.15 -17.30 9.38
N GLU A 145 6.32 -16.87 10.62
CA GLU A 145 5.80 -15.58 11.10
C GLU A 145 6.39 -14.38 10.33
N GLU A 146 7.68 -14.44 9.99
CA GLU A 146 8.33 -13.39 9.20
C GLU A 146 7.88 -13.45 7.74
N GLN A 147 7.66 -14.65 7.18
CA GLN A 147 7.05 -14.79 5.85
C GLN A 147 5.63 -14.19 5.81
N GLU A 148 4.78 -14.48 6.80
CA GLU A 148 3.43 -13.89 6.92
C GLU A 148 3.49 -12.37 6.95
N LYS A 149 4.42 -11.83 7.73
CA LYS A 149 4.66 -10.39 7.84
C LYS A 149 5.09 -9.78 6.50
N ARG A 150 6.05 -10.39 5.78
CA ARG A 150 6.52 -9.94 4.46
C ARG A 150 5.40 -9.95 3.44
N ILE A 151 4.66 -11.05 3.34
CA ILE A 151 3.51 -11.16 2.42
C ILE A 151 2.47 -10.08 2.73
N ARG A 152 2.08 -9.93 4.00
CA ARG A 152 1.10 -8.92 4.40
C ARG A 152 1.56 -7.50 4.06
N GLU A 153 2.83 -7.19 4.34
CA GLU A 153 3.42 -5.88 4.06
C GLU A 153 3.49 -5.61 2.56
N ALA A 154 3.98 -6.56 1.77
CA ALA A 154 4.06 -6.46 0.31
C ALA A 154 2.69 -6.24 -0.32
N THR A 155 1.70 -7.06 0.05
CA THR A 155 0.35 -6.96 -0.53
C THR A 155 -0.29 -5.61 -0.22
N ILE A 156 -0.17 -5.10 1.03
CA ILE A 156 -0.70 -3.78 1.39
C ILE A 156 0.01 -2.67 0.61
N TYR A 157 1.36 -2.71 0.57
CA TYR A 157 2.16 -1.69 -0.09
C TYR A 157 1.87 -1.63 -1.59
N LEU A 158 1.93 -2.77 -2.29
CA LEU A 158 1.71 -2.85 -3.73
C LEU A 158 0.29 -2.50 -4.11
N THR A 159 -0.70 -2.96 -3.33
CA THR A 159 -2.10 -2.64 -3.60
C THR A 159 -2.34 -1.13 -3.57
N ASN A 160 -1.79 -0.46 -2.55
CA ASN A 160 -1.89 1.00 -2.45
C ASN A 160 -1.03 1.72 -3.49
N GLY A 161 0.18 1.23 -3.77
CA GLY A 161 1.06 1.78 -4.79
C GLY A 161 0.41 1.73 -6.17
N PHE A 162 -0.19 0.61 -6.55
CA PHE A 162 -0.84 0.44 -7.85
C PHE A 162 -2.09 1.31 -7.99
N MET A 163 -2.84 1.49 -6.90
CA MET A 163 -3.91 2.49 -6.89
C MET A 163 -3.35 3.88 -7.16
N LYS A 164 -2.29 4.31 -6.45
CA LYS A 164 -1.65 5.62 -6.66
C LYS A 164 -1.19 5.79 -8.10
N LEU A 165 -0.56 4.78 -8.68
CA LEU A 165 -0.14 4.77 -10.08
C LEU A 165 -1.33 4.90 -11.03
N ASN A 166 -2.41 4.16 -10.80
CA ASN A 166 -3.64 4.31 -11.58
C ASN A 166 -4.26 5.71 -11.48
N ARG A 167 -4.05 6.45 -10.37
CA ARG A 167 -4.53 7.83 -10.24
C ARG A 167 -3.83 8.79 -11.18
N SER A 168 -2.54 8.54 -11.48
CA SER A 168 -1.77 9.37 -12.41
C SER A 168 -2.35 9.39 -13.84
N LEU A 169 -3.20 8.40 -14.16
CA LEU A 169 -3.93 8.35 -15.42
C LEU A 169 -5.09 9.35 -15.50
N HIS A 170 -5.53 9.92 -14.37
CA HIS A 170 -6.64 10.88 -14.33
C HIS A 170 -6.11 12.31 -14.39
N LEU A 171 -6.61 13.06 -15.37
CA LEU A 171 -6.20 14.43 -15.67
C LEU A 171 -6.82 15.49 -14.78
N ASP A 172 -7.78 15.09 -13.93
CA ASP A 172 -8.37 15.98 -12.93
C ASP A 172 -7.98 15.48 -11.52
N PRO A 173 -6.93 16.07 -10.93
CA PRO A 173 -6.52 15.78 -9.56
C PRO A 173 -7.64 15.96 -8.53
N SER A 174 -8.64 16.79 -8.82
CA SER A 174 -9.78 17.06 -7.94
C SER A 174 -10.88 15.98 -7.99
N SER A 175 -10.88 15.15 -9.04
CA SER A 175 -11.86 14.07 -9.24
C SER A 175 -11.52 12.76 -8.51
N VAL A 176 -10.30 12.65 -7.96
CA VAL A 176 -9.79 11.42 -7.37
C VAL A 176 -9.69 11.55 -5.84
N PRO A 177 -10.45 10.78 -5.05
CA PRO A 177 -10.43 10.87 -3.59
C PRO A 177 -9.04 10.62 -3.00
N ASP A 178 -8.64 11.39 -1.98
CA ASP A 178 -7.39 11.20 -1.23
C ASP A 178 -7.26 9.76 -0.68
N GLN A 179 -6.11 9.14 -0.95
CA GLN A 179 -5.89 7.71 -0.68
C GLN A 179 -5.64 7.40 0.79
N PHE A 180 -4.98 8.31 1.51
CA PHE A 180 -4.62 8.11 2.91
C PHE A 180 -5.39 9.09 3.81
N THR A 181 -6.72 9.02 3.75
CA THR A 181 -7.63 9.69 4.70
C THR A 181 -8.18 8.67 5.70
N MET A 182 -8.69 9.13 6.85
CA MET A 182 -9.39 8.25 7.80
C MET A 182 -10.50 7.44 7.11
N LYS A 183 -11.26 8.08 6.22
CA LYS A 183 -12.36 7.44 5.48
C LYS A 183 -11.87 6.33 4.55
N SER A 184 -10.85 6.58 3.74
CA SER A 184 -10.31 5.58 2.80
C SER A 184 -9.57 4.47 3.53
N MET A 185 -8.81 4.79 4.58
CA MET A 185 -8.12 3.81 5.43
C MET A 185 -9.11 2.87 6.13
N VAL A 186 -10.20 3.41 6.73
CA VAL A 186 -11.26 2.60 7.34
C VAL A 186 -11.90 1.67 6.30
N ARG A 187 -12.24 2.18 5.11
CA ARG A 187 -12.82 1.34 4.05
C ARG A 187 -11.88 0.22 3.61
N TYR A 188 -10.58 0.52 3.46
CA TYR A 188 -9.57 -0.47 3.10
C TYR A 188 -9.46 -1.56 4.16
N VAL A 189 -9.30 -1.18 5.44
CA VAL A 189 -9.19 -2.12 6.56
C VAL A 189 -10.47 -2.93 6.71
N ALA A 190 -11.64 -2.31 6.57
CA ALA A 190 -12.93 -3.00 6.63
C ALA A 190 -13.03 -4.09 5.56
N LYS A 191 -12.71 -3.76 4.30
CA LYS A 191 -12.74 -4.70 3.18
C LYS A 191 -11.74 -5.84 3.37
N LYS A 192 -10.51 -5.53 3.79
CA LYS A 192 -9.45 -6.53 4.01
C LYS A 192 -9.82 -7.53 5.11
N ASN A 193 -10.53 -7.08 6.14
CA ASN A 193 -10.93 -7.91 7.28
C ASN A 193 -12.38 -8.42 7.18
N ALA A 194 -13.05 -8.24 6.04
CA ALA A 194 -14.43 -8.66 5.81
C ALA A 194 -15.46 -8.14 6.86
N VAL A 195 -15.22 -6.96 7.43
CA VAL A 195 -16.12 -6.30 8.38
C VAL A 195 -16.83 -5.11 7.73
N THR A 196 -17.87 -4.60 8.37
CA THR A 196 -18.54 -3.38 7.87
C THR A 196 -17.67 -2.15 8.09
N ALA A 197 -17.82 -1.12 7.24
CA ALA A 197 -17.10 0.13 7.42
C ALA A 197 -17.46 0.85 8.73
N ALA A 198 -18.69 0.68 9.23
CA ALA A 198 -19.14 1.26 10.50
C ALA A 198 -18.45 0.59 11.69
N GLU A 199 -18.42 -0.74 11.71
CA GLU A 199 -17.73 -1.53 12.73
C GLU A 199 -16.22 -1.23 12.73
N CYS A 200 -15.58 -1.25 11.56
CA CYS A 200 -14.16 -0.90 11.44
C CYS A 200 -13.88 0.53 11.92
N LYS A 201 -14.78 1.49 11.63
CA LYS A 201 -14.64 2.87 12.11
C LYS A 201 -14.65 2.91 13.63
N SER A 202 -15.57 2.20 14.28
CA SER A 202 -15.66 2.12 15.74
C SER A 202 -14.34 1.60 16.34
N ILE A 203 -13.82 0.51 15.80
CA ILE A 203 -12.55 -0.09 16.26
C ILE A 203 -11.38 0.90 16.11
N VAL A 204 -11.32 1.61 14.98
CA VAL A 204 -10.27 2.61 14.73
C VAL A 204 -10.42 3.80 15.67
N ASP A 205 -11.63 4.28 15.93
CA ASP A 205 -11.89 5.38 16.87
C ASP A 205 -11.50 4.97 18.31
N ASP A 206 -11.86 3.77 18.76
CA ASP A 206 -11.47 3.24 20.08
C ASP A 206 -9.95 3.17 20.23
N PHE A 207 -9.24 2.73 19.19
CA PHE A 207 -7.78 2.74 19.16
C PHE A 207 -7.20 4.16 19.29
N LEU A 208 -7.79 5.15 18.60
CA LEU A 208 -7.37 6.55 18.70
C LEU A 208 -7.66 7.14 20.07
N TYR A 209 -8.81 6.82 20.67
CA TYR A 209 -9.15 7.26 22.03
C TYR A 209 -8.20 6.69 23.08
N LEU A 210 -7.72 5.45 22.91
CA LEU A 210 -6.70 4.88 23.79
C LEU A 210 -5.37 5.64 23.69
N ILE A 211 -4.98 6.06 22.48
CA ILE A 211 -3.79 6.89 22.29
C ILE A 211 -3.96 8.25 22.99
N GLU A 212 -5.09 8.91 22.76
CA GLU A 212 -5.41 10.19 23.40
C GLU A 212 -5.40 10.07 24.93
N THR A 213 -6.07 9.05 25.46
CA THR A 213 -6.16 8.79 26.90
C THR A 213 -4.77 8.57 27.49
N GLY A 214 -3.92 7.76 26.85
CA GLY A 214 -2.55 7.56 27.29
C GLY A 214 -1.76 8.88 27.37
N LEU A 215 -1.90 9.76 26.37
CA LEU A 215 -1.23 11.06 26.39
C LEU A 215 -1.77 12.00 27.48
N CYS A 216 -3.09 12.01 27.69
CA CYS A 216 -3.73 12.78 28.76
C CYS A 216 -3.28 12.32 30.16
N LEU A 217 -2.97 11.03 30.31
CA LEU A 217 -2.39 10.45 31.53
C LEU A 217 -0.87 10.70 31.66
N GLY A 218 -0.25 11.35 30.67
CA GLY A 218 1.19 11.63 30.66
C GLY A 218 2.07 10.46 30.21
N GLU A 219 1.47 9.38 29.69
CA GLU A 219 2.18 8.19 29.24
C GLU A 219 2.90 8.40 27.91
N LYS A 220 3.92 7.57 27.67
CA LYS A 220 4.54 7.42 26.36
C LYS A 220 3.82 6.31 25.60
N VAL A 221 3.01 6.68 24.61
CA VAL A 221 2.18 5.72 23.87
C VAL A 221 2.94 5.16 22.66
N PRO A 222 3.29 3.86 22.62
CA PRO A 222 3.93 3.24 21.47
C PRO A 222 2.94 3.02 20.32
N LEU A 223 3.40 3.27 19.08
CA LEU A 223 2.64 3.06 17.83
C LEU A 223 3.30 1.97 16.97
N GLY A 224 3.89 0.97 17.62
CA GLY A 224 4.61 -0.12 16.96
C GLY A 224 5.72 0.39 16.04
N ARG A 225 5.64 0.04 14.75
CA ARG A 225 6.65 0.36 13.74
C ARG A 225 6.77 1.84 13.40
N ILE A 226 5.78 2.67 13.72
CA ILE A 226 5.82 4.10 13.39
C ILE A 226 6.73 4.85 14.38
N GLY A 227 6.60 4.55 15.68
CA GLY A 227 7.29 5.29 16.71
C GLY A 227 6.48 5.36 18.00
N ARG A 228 6.47 6.53 18.65
CA ARG A 228 5.70 6.77 19.87
C ARG A 228 5.21 8.21 19.94
N PHE A 229 4.04 8.39 20.55
CA PHE A 229 3.62 9.68 21.07
C PHE A 229 4.07 9.84 22.53
N SER A 230 4.27 11.08 22.90
CA SER A 230 4.65 11.51 24.25
C SER A 230 4.21 12.95 24.43
N ILE A 231 4.26 13.45 25.66
CA ILE A 231 4.09 14.87 25.94
C ILE A 231 5.43 15.53 26.28
N LYS A 232 5.55 16.82 26.01
CA LYS A 232 6.70 17.65 26.39
C LYS A 232 6.19 18.94 27.04
N GLN A 233 6.80 19.34 28.14
CA GLN A 233 6.60 20.67 28.71
C GLN A 233 7.28 21.72 27.82
N GLN A 234 6.52 22.74 27.45
CA GLN A 234 7.01 23.92 26.77
C GLN A 234 7.01 25.09 27.75
N ASP A 235 8.18 25.69 27.97
CA ASP A 235 8.35 26.80 28.88
C ASP A 235 7.55 28.04 28.44
N ALA A 236 7.23 28.88 29.43
CA ALA A 236 6.58 30.16 29.20
C ALA A 236 7.43 31.05 28.28
N ARG A 237 6.77 31.74 27.35
CA ARG A 237 7.41 32.65 26.40
C ARG A 237 6.92 34.06 26.67
N LYS A 238 7.85 35.00 26.86
CA LYS A 238 7.53 36.43 26.98
C LYS A 238 6.99 36.98 25.66
N ALA A 239 6.23 38.07 25.76
CA ALA A 239 5.80 38.83 24.61
C ALA A 239 7.02 39.30 23.81
N ARG A 240 6.95 39.23 22.48
CA ARG A 240 8.04 39.66 21.60
C ARG A 240 7.49 40.16 20.26
N ILE A 241 8.18 41.13 19.68
CA ILE A 241 7.88 41.62 18.33
C ILE A 241 8.57 40.68 17.34
N VAL A 242 7.81 40.19 16.36
CA VAL A 242 8.30 39.30 15.31
C VAL A 242 7.88 39.87 13.97
N LYS A 243 8.76 39.81 12.96
CA LYS A 243 8.37 40.18 11.60
C LYS A 243 7.54 39.07 10.98
N HIS A 244 6.37 39.42 10.46
CA HIS A 244 5.51 38.46 9.78
C HIS A 244 6.19 37.95 8.50
N PRO A 245 6.36 36.62 8.31
CA PRO A 245 7.17 36.06 7.22
C PRO A 245 6.76 36.49 5.82
N GLY A 246 5.44 36.64 5.58
CA GLY A 246 4.92 37.03 4.26
C GLY A 246 4.78 38.52 4.01
N THR A 247 4.74 39.37 5.05
CA THR A 247 4.38 40.80 4.90
C THR A 247 5.44 41.74 5.45
N GLY A 248 6.45 41.25 6.16
CA GLY A 248 7.54 42.04 6.74
C GLY A 248 7.13 42.97 7.89
N ARG A 249 5.83 43.11 8.15
CA ARG A 249 5.29 43.95 9.22
C ARG A 249 5.65 43.39 10.58
N GLU A 250 5.93 44.28 11.52
CA GLU A 250 6.12 43.93 12.91
C GLU A 250 4.78 43.53 13.53
N VAL A 251 4.72 42.31 14.05
CA VAL A 251 3.57 41.75 14.75
C VAL A 251 4.00 41.41 16.16
N THR A 252 3.24 41.89 17.15
CA THR A 252 3.44 41.52 18.54
C THR A 252 2.89 40.12 18.77
N VAL A 253 3.76 39.18 19.12
CA VAL A 253 3.35 37.87 19.65
C VAL A 253 3.22 38.00 21.15
N GLU A 254 2.02 37.77 21.65
CA GLU A 254 1.71 37.85 23.07
C GLU A 254 2.48 36.82 23.90
N ALA A 255 2.58 37.09 25.20
CA ALA A 255 3.16 36.15 26.14
C ALA A 255 2.32 34.86 26.18
N LYS A 256 2.97 33.70 26.16
CA LYS A 256 2.31 32.40 26.29
C LYS A 256 2.76 31.73 27.58
N PRO A 257 1.83 31.23 28.42
CA PRO A 257 2.18 30.50 29.63
C PRO A 257 2.88 29.18 29.29
N ALA A 258 3.46 28.54 30.31
CA ALA A 258 3.98 27.18 30.16
C ALA A 258 2.82 26.23 29.87
N VAL A 259 2.99 25.35 28.87
CA VAL A 259 1.96 24.41 28.43
C VAL A 259 2.56 23.05 28.12
N VAL A 260 1.75 22.01 28.22
CA VAL A 260 2.10 20.67 27.78
C VAL A 260 1.71 20.54 26.30
N VAL A 261 2.62 20.03 25.47
CA VAL A 261 2.38 19.82 24.04
C VAL A 261 2.66 18.37 23.65
N PRO A 262 1.89 17.80 22.70
CA PRO A 262 2.19 16.48 22.17
C PRO A 262 3.49 16.50 21.36
N ARG A 263 4.19 15.37 21.38
CA ARG A 263 5.43 15.13 20.62
C ARG A 263 5.42 13.70 20.09
N ILE A 264 5.68 13.56 18.79
CA ILE A 264 5.95 12.28 18.16
C ILE A 264 7.46 12.08 17.98
N SER A 265 7.92 10.83 18.14
CA SER A 265 9.24 10.41 17.70
C SER A 265 9.12 9.16 16.83
N PHE A 266 9.74 9.17 15.65
CA PHE A 266 9.72 8.04 14.72
C PHE A 266 10.74 6.95 15.09
N SER A 267 10.36 5.69 14.88
CA SER A 267 11.21 4.51 15.11
C SER A 267 12.44 4.51 14.19
N SER A 268 13.49 3.76 14.56
CA SER A 268 14.63 3.52 13.65
C SER A 268 14.17 2.76 12.40
N TYR A 269 13.36 1.71 12.59
CA TYR A 269 12.77 0.93 11.50
C TYR A 269 12.13 1.81 10.41
N LEU A 270 11.26 2.75 10.80
CA LEU A 270 10.59 3.61 9.82
C LEU A 270 11.59 4.56 9.13
N LYS A 271 12.55 5.10 9.89
CA LYS A 271 13.58 6.00 9.32
C LYS A 271 14.47 5.27 8.32
N GLU A 272 14.91 4.06 8.63
CA GLU A 272 15.70 3.21 7.76
C GLU A 272 14.92 2.87 6.49
N ARG A 273 13.68 2.36 6.62
CA ARG A 273 12.80 2.07 5.48
C ARG A 273 12.56 3.27 4.58
N LEU A 274 12.41 4.47 5.13
CA LEU A 274 12.21 5.69 4.34
C LEU A 274 13.52 6.21 3.72
N SER A 275 14.67 5.90 4.30
CA SER A 275 15.98 6.31 3.77
C SER A 275 16.41 5.51 2.53
N GLU A 276 15.83 4.32 2.33
CA GLU A 276 16.04 3.48 1.15
C GLU A 276 15.22 3.95 -0.06
N LEU A 277 14.25 4.85 0.14
CA LEU A 277 13.43 5.35 -0.96
C LEU A 277 14.27 6.24 -1.91
N PRO A 278 14.06 6.13 -3.23
CA PRO A 278 14.69 7.03 -4.18
C PRO A 278 14.26 8.48 -3.87
N LEU A 279 15.24 9.39 -3.83
CA LEU A 279 14.96 10.81 -3.62
C LEU A 279 14.11 11.33 -4.80
N PRO A 280 12.96 11.98 -4.55
CA PRO A 280 12.17 12.53 -5.64
C PRO A 280 12.95 13.65 -6.35
N ASN A 281 12.91 13.65 -7.69
CA ASN A 281 13.52 14.67 -8.54
C ASN A 281 12.88 16.07 -8.39
N SER A 282 11.82 16.21 -7.60
CA SER A 282 11.18 17.49 -7.29
C SER A 282 10.96 17.65 -5.79
N THR A 283 11.49 18.77 -5.29
CA THR A 283 11.23 19.49 -4.05
C THR A 283 10.37 18.76 -3.01
N ILE A 284 11.02 18.11 -2.06
CA ILE A 284 10.43 17.94 -0.73
C ILE A 284 10.27 19.36 -0.18
N GLU A 285 9.03 19.82 -0.01
CA GLU A 285 8.75 21.07 0.71
C GLU A 285 9.46 21.02 2.07
N ARG A 286 10.38 21.97 2.28
CA ARG A 286 11.11 22.16 3.53
C ARG A 286 10.25 22.90 4.55
#